data_AF-A0A2A7MDA9-F1
#
_entry.id   AF-A0A2A7MDA9-F1
#
_cell.length_a   1.000
_cell.length_b   1.000
_cell.length_c   1.000
_cell.angle_alpha   90.00
_cell.angle_beta   90.00
_cell.angle_gamma   90.00
#
_symmetry.space_group_name_H-M   'P 1'
#
loop_
_entity.id
_entity.type
_entity.pdbx_description
1 polymer ?
#
loop_
_entity_poly.entity_id
_entity_poly.type
_entity_poly.pdbx_seq_one_letter_code
_entity_poly.pdbx_strand_id
1 'polypeptide(L)'
;MIIFSYVSQKVFNDISAEGRKITSMFDYYKKKWFINYITEKSILEVLYPTSKERKLLDCGELVPLLKLKRNCKDEDTDIILEYTEIIYRGDKFIYKI
;
A
#
# COMPACT_ATOMS: atom_id res chain seq x y z
N MET A 1 -2.35 10.53 -5.40
CA MET A 1 -1.78 9.50 -4.51
C MET A 1 -1.55 8.26 -5.35
N ILE A 2 -0.44 7.55 -5.13
CA ILE A 2 -0.18 6.24 -5.72
C ILE A 2 -0.15 5.23 -4.57
N ILE A 3 -0.78 4.06 -4.76
CA ILE A 3 -0.73 2.96 -3.81
C ILE A 3 -0.12 1.75 -4.52
N PHE A 4 0.89 1.16 -3.89
CA PHE A 4 1.42 -0.14 -4.26
C PHE A 4 1.12 -1.12 -3.13
N SER A 5 0.40 -2.19 -3.47
CA SER A 5 0.06 -3.29 -2.58
C SER A 5 0.83 -4.52 -3.03
N TYR A 6 1.72 -5.01 -2.17
CA TYR A 6 2.52 -6.21 -2.42
C TYR A 6 1.97 -7.33 -1.54
N VAL A 7 1.57 -8.43 -2.16
CA VAL A 7 1.03 -9.59 -1.46
C VAL A 7 1.74 -10.86 -1.89
N SER A 8 1.82 -11.84 -0.99
CA SER A 8 2.48 -13.12 -1.27
C SER A 8 1.57 -14.03 -2.08
N GLN A 9 2.04 -14.48 -3.24
CA GLN A 9 1.32 -15.49 -4.04
C GLN A 9 1.22 -16.84 -3.31
N LYS A 10 2.10 -17.12 -2.32
CA LYS A 10 1.99 -18.33 -1.48
C LYS A 10 0.80 -18.29 -0.54
N VAL A 11 0.37 -17.09 -0.13
CA VAL A 11 -0.80 -16.87 0.73
C VAL A 11 -2.05 -16.73 -0.15
N PHE A 12 -1.93 -16.04 -1.28
CA PHE A 12 -3.01 -15.78 -2.22
C PHE A 12 -2.71 -16.41 -3.58
N ASN A 13 -2.93 -17.73 -3.68
CA ASN A 13 -2.58 -18.51 -4.88
C ASN A 13 -3.23 -17.99 -6.17
N ASP A 14 -4.42 -17.38 -6.08
CA ASP A 14 -5.20 -16.86 -7.18
C ASP A 14 -4.99 -15.36 -7.47
N ILE A 15 -4.06 -14.69 -6.76
CA ILE A 15 -3.86 -13.24 -6.89
C ILE A 15 -3.50 -12.80 -8.32
N SER A 16 -2.77 -13.63 -9.07
CA SER A 16 -2.38 -13.33 -10.45
C SER A 16 -3.59 -13.31 -11.40
N ALA A 17 -4.64 -14.09 -11.10
CA ALA A 17 -5.86 -14.15 -11.89
C ALA A 17 -6.90 -13.11 -11.42
N GLU A 18 -7.09 -12.98 -10.11
CA GLU A 18 -8.11 -12.13 -9.51
C GLU A 18 -7.64 -10.68 -9.27
N GLY A 19 -6.33 -10.43 -9.25
CA GLY A 19 -5.75 -9.13 -8.87
C GLY A 19 -6.28 -7.95 -9.66
N ARG A 20 -6.57 -8.14 -10.96
CA ARG A 20 -7.14 -7.10 -11.82
C ARG A 20 -8.59 -6.73 -11.49
N LYS A 21 -9.30 -7.61 -10.79
CA LYS A 21 -10.69 -7.42 -10.35
C LYS A 21 -10.78 -6.84 -8.94
N ILE A 22 -9.66 -6.72 -8.24
CA ILE A 22 -9.64 -6.20 -6.88
C ILE A 22 -9.85 -4.69 -6.93
N THR A 23 -10.99 -4.25 -6.40
CA THR A 23 -11.30 -2.84 -6.16
C THR A 23 -10.94 -2.40 -4.74
N SER A 24 -10.82 -3.35 -3.81
CA SER A 24 -10.52 -3.16 -2.39
C SER A 24 -9.78 -4.38 -1.85
N MET A 25 -8.56 -4.18 -1.35
CA MET A 25 -7.76 -5.25 -0.74
C MET A 25 -8.44 -5.82 0.52
N PHE A 26 -9.13 -4.98 1.30
CA PHE A 26 -9.85 -5.42 2.49
C PHE A 26 -11.03 -6.35 2.15
N ASP A 27 -11.75 -6.06 1.07
CA ASP A 27 -12.83 -6.95 0.62
C ASP A 27 -12.27 -8.27 0.07
N TYR A 28 -11.10 -8.21 -0.57
CA TYR A 28 -10.39 -9.40 -1.01
C TYR A 28 -9.96 -10.28 0.18
N TYR A 29 -9.40 -9.69 1.24
CA TYR A 29 -9.01 -10.42 2.46
C TYR A 29 -10.20 -11.06 3.16
N LYS A 30 -11.31 -10.34 3.30
CA LYS A 30 -12.56 -10.87 3.88
C LYS A 30 -13.08 -12.08 3.10
N LYS A 31 -13.07 -12.03 1.76
CA LYS A 31 -13.45 -13.17 0.90
C LYS A 31 -12.53 -14.39 1.07
N LYS A 32 -11.30 -14.18 1.55
CA LYS A 32 -10.31 -15.21 1.86
C LYS A 32 -10.28 -15.60 3.33
N TRP A 33 -11.27 -15.17 4.11
CA TRP A 33 -11.43 -15.47 5.54
C TRP A 33 -10.38 -14.83 6.46
N PHE A 34 -9.64 -13.83 5.98
CA PHE A 34 -8.80 -12.98 6.81
C PHE A 34 -9.61 -11.80 7.33
N ILE A 35 -10.07 -11.90 8.59
CA ILE A 35 -11.00 -10.95 9.21
C ILE A 35 -10.30 -10.14 10.31
N ASN A 36 -9.37 -10.78 11.02
CA ASN A 36 -8.60 -10.18 12.11
C ASN A 36 -7.19 -9.87 11.61
N TYR A 37 -6.99 -8.66 11.10
CA TYR A 37 -5.67 -8.21 10.65
C TYR A 37 -5.28 -6.90 11.33
N ILE A 38 -4.00 -6.78 11.65
CA ILE A 38 -3.43 -5.59 12.27
C ILE A 38 -2.41 -4.95 11.34
N THR A 39 -2.36 -3.61 11.39
CA THR A 39 -1.34 -2.83 10.69
C THR A 39 -0.15 -2.67 11.63
N GLU A 40 1.03 -3.08 11.18
CA GLU A 40 2.25 -2.90 11.97
C GLU A 40 2.75 -1.44 11.94
N LYS A 41 3.84 -1.19 12.65
CA LYS A 41 4.48 0.13 12.69
C LYS A 41 4.71 0.66 11.27
N SER A 42 4.18 1.84 11.01
CA SER A 42 4.36 2.52 9.72
C SER A 42 5.66 3.32 9.70
N ILE A 43 6.33 3.33 8.55
CA ILE A 43 7.52 4.14 8.28
C ILE A 43 7.11 5.25 7.33
N LEU A 44 7.42 6.50 7.68
CA LEU A 44 7.18 7.67 6.83
C LEU A 44 8.53 8.18 6.33
N GLU A 45 8.68 8.26 5.01
CA GLU A 45 9.86 8.80 4.33
C GLU A 45 9.48 10.04 3.52
N VAL A 46 10.42 10.99 3.42
CA VAL A 46 10.31 12.17 2.56
C VAL A 46 11.29 12.02 1.41
N LEU A 47 10.79 12.09 0.18
CA LEU A 47 11.52 11.79 -1.05
C LEU A 47 11.18 12.81 -2.14
N TYR A 48 11.89 12.76 -3.27
CA TYR A 48 11.52 13.46 -4.50
C TYR A 48 10.97 12.48 -5.55
N PRO A 49 10.05 12.92 -6.44
CA PRO A 49 9.42 12.06 -7.43
C PRO A 49 10.41 11.61 -8.50
N THR A 50 10.39 10.32 -8.82
CA THR A 50 10.96 9.79 -10.07
C THR A 50 10.19 10.30 -11.29
N SER A 51 10.78 10.22 -12.49
CA SER A 51 10.12 10.59 -13.75
C SER A 51 8.78 9.90 -13.98
N LYS A 52 8.60 8.66 -13.47
CA LYS A 52 7.34 7.92 -13.55
C LYS A 52 6.31 8.48 -12.57
N GLU A 53 6.70 8.72 -11.33
CA GLU A 53 5.82 9.28 -10.30
C GLU A 53 5.36 10.69 -10.65
N ARG A 54 6.23 11.52 -11.25
CA ARG A 54 5.84 12.86 -11.74
C ARG A 54 4.66 12.79 -12.72
N LYS A 55 4.69 11.85 -13.66
CA LYS A 55 3.62 11.65 -14.65
C LYS A 55 2.33 11.16 -13.98
N LEU A 56 2.44 10.24 -13.02
CA LEU A 56 1.28 9.66 -12.34
C LEU A 56 0.63 10.63 -11.32
N LEU A 57 1.43 11.49 -10.68
CA LEU A 57 0.97 12.44 -9.67
C LEU A 57 0.74 13.86 -10.21
N ASP A 58 1.09 14.08 -11.47
CA ASP A 58 1.07 15.38 -12.14
C ASP A 58 1.74 16.48 -11.29
N CYS A 59 3.04 16.28 -11.02
CA CYS A 59 3.81 17.16 -10.13
C CYS A 59 5.21 17.46 -10.66
N GLY A 60 5.77 18.58 -10.19
CA GLY A 60 7.12 19.02 -10.50
C GLY A 60 8.19 18.17 -9.82
N GLU A 61 9.43 18.26 -10.30
CA GLU A 61 10.57 17.44 -9.84
C GLU A 61 10.95 17.66 -8.38
N LEU A 62 10.75 18.89 -7.88
CA LEU A 62 11.12 19.27 -6.52
C LEU A 62 9.93 19.28 -5.56
N VAL A 63 8.78 18.73 -5.97
CA VAL A 63 7.64 18.57 -5.05
C VAL A 63 7.97 17.44 -4.07
N PRO A 64 8.07 17.69 -2.76
CA PRO A 64 8.34 16.62 -1.80
C PRO A 64 7.20 15.60 -1.81
N LEU A 65 7.56 14.32 -1.83
CA LEU A 65 6.63 13.22 -1.67
C LEU A 65 6.72 12.65 -0.26
N LEU A 66 5.57 12.29 0.31
CA LEU A 66 5.48 11.54 1.55
C LEU A 66 5.21 10.08 1.20
N LYS A 67 6.17 9.19 1.48
CA LYS A 67 6.04 7.75 1.26
C LYS A 67 5.79 7.04 2.58
N LEU A 68 4.56 6.56 2.76
CA LEU A 68 4.15 5.76 3.91
C LEU A 68 4.28 4.28 3.57
N LYS A 69 5.07 3.55 4.35
CA LYS A 69 5.30 2.10 4.21
C LYS A 69 4.75 1.39 5.44
N ARG A 70 4.08 0.27 5.25
CA ARG A 70 3.53 -0.53 6.37
C ARG A 70 3.32 -1.97 5.98
N ASN A 71 3.35 -2.86 6.97
CA ASN A 71 2.87 -4.22 6.84
C ASN A 71 1.45 -4.32 7.38
N CYS A 72 0.67 -5.22 6.79
CA CYS A 72 -0.55 -5.75 7.36
C CYS A 72 -0.36 -7.25 7.56
N LYS A 73 -0.66 -7.73 8.77
CA LYS A 73 -0.59 -9.15 9.12
C LYS A 73 -1.90 -9.63 9.70
N ASP A 74 -2.16 -10.92 9.51
CA ASP A 74 -3.22 -11.63 10.20
C ASP A 74 -2.84 -11.78 11.68
N GLU A 75 -3.74 -11.41 12.58
CA GLU A 75 -3.49 -11.43 14.02
C GLU A 75 -3.49 -12.85 14.57
N ASP A 76 -4.36 -13.71 14.03
CA ASP A 76 -4.55 -15.08 14.52
C ASP A 76 -3.37 -16.00 14.14
N THR A 77 -2.77 -15.79 12.97
CA THR A 77 -1.70 -16.64 12.42
C THR A 77 -0.32 -15.98 12.36
N ASP A 78 -0.23 -14.68 12.64
CA ASP A 78 0.99 -13.85 12.49
C ASP A 78 1.54 -13.80 11.05
N ILE A 79 0.75 -14.21 10.05
CA ILE A 79 1.14 -14.22 8.65
C ILE A 79 1.05 -12.81 8.07
N ILE A 80 2.13 -12.33 7.44
CA ILE A 80 2.11 -11.08 6.68
C ILE A 80 1.22 -11.25 5.43
N LEU A 81 0.12 -10.49 5.39
CA LEU A 81 -0.84 -10.48 4.29
C LEU A 81 -0.41 -9.48 3.21
N GLU A 82 0.11 -8.32 3.62
CA GLU A 82 0.40 -7.21 2.72
C GLU A 82 1.61 -6.40 3.18
N TYR A 83 2.40 -5.94 2.23
CA TYR A 83 3.24 -4.75 2.39
C TYR A 83 2.67 -3.64 1.49
N THR A 84 2.30 -2.50 2.08
CA THR A 84 1.76 -1.35 1.36
C THR A 84 2.80 -0.23 1.29
N GLU A 85 2.96 0.35 0.11
CA GLU A 85 3.62 1.65 -0.05
C GLU A 85 2.61 2.66 -0.60
N ILE A 86 2.41 3.76 0.13
CA ILE A 86 1.51 4.83 -0.28
C ILE A 86 2.32 6.10 -0.47
N ILE A 87 2.19 6.69 -1.65
CA ILE A 87 2.92 7.89 -2.05
C ILE A 87 1.94 9.04 -2.17
N TYR A 88 2.12 10.03 -1.31
CA TYR A 88 1.37 11.28 -1.30
C TYR A 88 2.23 12.43 -1.79
N ARG A 89 1.55 13.41 -2.38
CA ARG A 89 2.11 14.72 -2.69
C ARG A 89 2.16 15.54 -1.41
N GLY A 90 3.35 15.93 -0.95
CA GLY A 90 3.52 16.69 0.28
C GLY A 90 2.94 18.11 0.21
N ASP A 91 2.79 18.66 -1.00
CA ASP A 91 2.11 19.94 -1.25
C ASP A 91 0.57 19.83 -1.20
N LYS A 92 0.01 18.61 -1.14
CA LYS A 92 -1.44 18.35 -1.15
C LYS A 92 -1.93 17.51 0.02
N PHE A 93 -1.04 16.96 0.83
CA PHE A 93 -1.40 16.01 1.88
C PHE A 93 -0.64 16.31 3.17
N ILE A 94 -1.37 16.28 4.29
CA ILE A 94 -0.83 16.48 5.64
C ILE A 94 -1.02 15.18 6.40
N TYR A 95 0.08 14.58 6.86
CA TYR A 95 0.04 13.43 7.76
C TYR A 95 -0.04 13.91 9.21
N LYS A 96 -1.02 13.43 9.97
CA LYS A 96 -1.18 13.74 11.40
C LYS A 96 -0.98 12.47 12.23
N ILE A 97 -0.30 12.64 13.37
CA ILE A 97 -0.01 11.59 14.37
C ILE A 97 -0.89 11.86 15.59
#